data_AF-Q53664-F1
#
_entry.id   AF-Q53664-F1
#
_cell.length_a   1.000
_cell.length_b   1.000
_cell.length_c   1.000
_cell.angle_alpha   90.00
_cell.angle_beta   90.00
_cell.angle_gamma   90.00
#
_symmetry.space_group_name_H-M   'P 1'
#
loop_
_entity.id
_entity.type
_entity.pdbx_description
1 polymer ?
#
loop_
_entity_poly.entity_id
_entity_poly.type
_entity_poly.pdbx_seq_one_letter_code
_entity_poly.pdbx_strand_id
1 'polypeptide(L)'
;MKLKPFLPILISGAVFIVFLLLPASWFTGLVNEKTVEDNRTSLTDQVLKGTLIQDKLYESNKYYPIYGSSELGKDDPFNPAIALNKHNANKKAFLLGAGGSTDLINAVELASQYDKLKGKKLTFIISPQWFTNHGLTNQNFDARMSQTQINQMFQQKNMSTELKRRYAQRLLQFPHVHNKEYLKSYAKNPKETKDSYISGFKENQLIKIEAIKSLFAMDKSPLEHVKPATKPDASWDEMKQKAVGIGKAGTTSN
;
A
#
# COMPACT_ATOMS: atom_id res chain seq x y z
N MET A 1 -22.24 -16.51 -45.29
CA MET A 1 -21.54 -15.38 -44.62
C MET A 1 -20.04 -15.66 -44.63
N LYS A 2 -19.21 -14.73 -45.13
CA LYS A 2 -17.74 -14.87 -45.06
C LYS A 2 -17.34 -14.61 -43.60
N LEU A 3 -16.95 -15.66 -42.86
CA LEU A 3 -16.52 -15.58 -41.46
C LEU A 3 -15.10 -14.99 -41.28
N LYS A 4 -14.31 -14.98 -42.37
CA LYS A 4 -12.90 -14.54 -42.38
C LYS A 4 -12.63 -13.13 -41.79
N PRO A 5 -13.43 -12.08 -42.04
CA PRO A 5 -13.18 -10.76 -41.44
C PRO A 5 -13.48 -10.69 -39.93
N PHE A 6 -14.28 -11.63 -39.39
CA PHE A 6 -14.61 -11.67 -37.96
C PHE A 6 -13.67 -12.56 -37.14
N LEU A 7 -12.80 -13.33 -37.80
CA LEU A 7 -11.89 -14.27 -37.15
C LEU A 7 -10.98 -13.60 -36.09
N PRO A 8 -10.39 -12.41 -36.32
CA PRO A 8 -9.58 -11.73 -35.29
C PRO A 8 -10.39 -11.35 -34.05
N ILE A 9 -11.65 -10.94 -34.22
CA ILE A 9 -12.55 -10.58 -33.11
C ILE A 9 -12.91 -11.82 -32.30
N LEU A 10 -13.22 -12.93 -32.99
CA LEU A 10 -13.53 -14.20 -32.32
C LEU A 10 -12.33 -14.76 -31.56
N ILE A 11 -11.13 -14.70 -32.14
CA ILE A 11 -9.89 -15.12 -31.48
C ILE A 11 -9.61 -14.22 -30.27
N SER A 12 -9.68 -12.90 -30.42
CA SER A 12 -9.48 -11.96 -29.30
C SER A 12 -10.49 -12.19 -28.17
N GLY A 13 -11.76 -12.41 -28.51
CA GLY A 13 -12.81 -12.75 -27.56
C GLY A 13 -12.53 -14.06 -26.83
N ALA A 14 -12.11 -15.11 -27.56
CA ALA A 14 -11.73 -16.39 -26.96
C ALA A 14 -10.53 -16.25 -26.02
N VAL A 15 -9.48 -15.53 -26.43
CA VAL A 15 -8.30 -15.26 -25.60
C VAL A 15 -8.67 -14.45 -24.36
N PHE A 16 -9.55 -13.45 -24.49
CA PHE A 16 -10.03 -12.66 -23.35
C PHE A 16 -10.85 -13.51 -22.38
N ILE A 17 -11.74 -14.38 -22.86
CA ILE A 17 -12.51 -15.30 -22.02
C ILE A 17 -11.57 -16.26 -21.29
N VAL A 18 -10.61 -16.86 -21.99
CA VAL A 18 -9.58 -17.71 -21.37
C VAL A 18 -8.86 -16.92 -20.28
N PHE A 19 -8.39 -15.71 -20.59
CA PHE A 19 -7.73 -14.85 -19.62
C PHE A 19 -8.59 -14.58 -18.39
N LEU A 20 -9.88 -14.28 -18.52
CA LEU A 20 -10.79 -14.05 -17.39
C LEU A 20 -10.90 -15.27 -16.48
N LEU A 21 -10.94 -16.47 -17.05
CA LEU A 21 -11.07 -17.75 -16.34
C LEU A 21 -9.75 -18.22 -15.70
N LEU A 22 -8.59 -17.73 -16.16
CA LEU A 22 -7.32 -18.09 -15.55
C LEU A 22 -7.24 -17.64 -14.08
N PRO A 23 -6.68 -18.50 -13.20
CA PRO A 23 -6.50 -18.17 -11.80
C PRO A 23 -5.39 -17.12 -11.62
N ALA A 24 -5.58 -16.21 -10.68
CA ALA A 24 -4.65 -15.13 -10.42
C ALA A 24 -3.29 -15.60 -9.90
N SER A 25 -3.24 -16.77 -9.24
CA SER A 25 -2.02 -17.37 -8.74
C SER A 25 -0.95 -17.55 -9.83
N TRP A 26 -1.35 -17.81 -11.08
CA TRP A 26 -0.43 -17.94 -12.21
C TRP A 26 0.32 -16.65 -12.54
N PHE A 27 -0.20 -15.50 -12.10
CA PHE A 27 0.39 -14.18 -12.32
C PHE A 27 1.11 -13.64 -11.09
N THR A 28 0.80 -14.11 -9.88
CA THR A 28 1.41 -13.58 -8.64
C THR A 28 2.95 -13.67 -8.62
N GLY A 29 3.54 -14.64 -9.32
CA GLY A 29 5.00 -14.77 -9.45
C GLY A 29 5.70 -13.62 -10.19
N LEU A 30 4.94 -12.74 -10.87
CA LEU A 30 5.47 -11.50 -11.45
C LEU A 30 5.95 -10.52 -10.37
N VAL A 31 5.36 -10.58 -9.17
CA VAL A 31 5.80 -9.80 -8.00
C VAL A 31 6.87 -10.59 -7.26
N ASN A 32 8.13 -10.24 -7.50
CA ASN A 32 9.30 -10.92 -6.94
C ASN A 32 10.13 -9.97 -6.05
N GLU A 33 11.25 -10.48 -5.52
CA GLU A 33 12.15 -9.68 -4.67
C GLU A 33 12.69 -8.42 -5.33
N LYS A 34 12.94 -8.46 -6.65
CA LYS A 34 13.34 -7.27 -7.40
C LYS A 34 12.20 -6.26 -7.49
N THR A 35 10.97 -6.71 -7.73
CA THR A 35 9.78 -5.86 -7.73
C THR A 35 9.62 -5.12 -6.39
N VAL A 36 9.80 -5.82 -5.26
CA VAL A 36 9.74 -5.21 -3.92
C VAL A 36 10.89 -4.23 -3.70
N GLU A 37 12.12 -4.63 -4.05
CA GLU A 37 13.30 -3.78 -3.90
C GLU A 37 13.19 -2.47 -4.69
N ASP A 38 12.74 -2.54 -5.95
CA ASP A 38 12.59 -1.39 -6.84
C ASP A 38 11.48 -0.44 -6.34
N ASN A 39 10.50 -0.96 -5.59
CA ASN A 39 9.36 -0.19 -5.09
C ASN A 39 9.51 0.33 -3.65
N ARG A 40 10.66 0.09 -2.97
CA ARG A 40 10.82 0.46 -1.55
C ARG A 40 10.61 1.94 -1.24
N THR A 41 10.80 2.82 -2.22
CA THR A 41 10.60 4.28 -2.09
C THR A 41 9.62 4.83 -3.11
N SER A 42 8.88 3.99 -3.86
CA SER A 42 8.10 4.48 -5.00
C SER A 42 6.86 5.26 -4.57
N LEU A 43 6.25 4.91 -3.42
CA LEU A 43 5.05 5.55 -2.87
C LEU A 43 3.87 5.64 -3.88
N THR A 44 3.83 4.71 -4.84
CA THR A 44 2.83 4.69 -5.90
C THR A 44 1.53 4.08 -5.40
N ASP A 45 0.42 4.38 -6.07
CA ASP A 45 -0.87 3.76 -5.79
C ASP A 45 -0.81 2.23 -5.91
N GLN A 46 0.05 1.70 -6.78
CA GLN A 46 0.25 0.26 -6.90
C GLN A 46 0.80 -0.35 -5.60
N VAL A 47 1.73 0.32 -4.94
CA VAL A 47 2.29 -0.15 -3.66
C VAL A 47 1.30 0.09 -2.52
N LEU A 48 0.76 1.31 -2.44
CA LEU A 48 -0.01 1.77 -1.29
C LEU A 48 -1.45 1.24 -1.26
N LYS A 49 -2.05 0.95 -2.42
CA LYS A 49 -3.42 0.39 -2.52
C LYS A 49 -3.42 -1.08 -2.93
N GLY A 50 -2.28 -1.60 -3.39
CA GLY A 50 -2.10 -3.00 -3.74
C GLY A 50 -1.95 -3.91 -2.53
N THR A 51 -1.89 -5.20 -2.81
CA THR A 51 -1.75 -6.28 -1.81
C THR A 51 -0.50 -7.12 -2.05
N LEU A 52 -0.13 -7.38 -3.31
CA LEU A 52 0.94 -8.32 -3.68
C LEU A 52 2.34 -7.84 -3.28
N ILE A 53 2.65 -6.56 -3.49
CA ILE A 53 3.96 -6.01 -3.09
C ILE A 53 4.11 -6.03 -1.57
N GLN A 54 3.05 -5.68 -0.85
CA GLN A 54 3.06 -5.71 0.62
C GLN A 54 3.06 -7.13 1.18
N ASP A 55 2.34 -8.05 0.53
CA ASP A 55 2.38 -9.47 0.85
C ASP A 55 3.81 -10.00 0.76
N LYS A 56 4.50 -9.70 -0.34
CA LYS A 56 5.90 -10.09 -0.56
C LYS A 56 6.86 -9.38 0.41
N LEU A 57 6.62 -8.11 0.70
CA LEU A 57 7.36 -7.33 1.70
C LEU A 57 7.38 -8.06 3.06
N TYR A 58 6.25 -8.59 3.50
CA TYR A 58 6.12 -9.25 4.80
C TYR A 58 6.52 -10.73 4.83
N GLU A 59 6.76 -11.38 3.68
CA GLU A 59 7.32 -12.74 3.62
C GLU A 59 8.74 -12.82 4.17
N SER A 60 9.53 -11.75 4.07
CA SER A 60 10.91 -11.71 4.54
C SER A 60 11.12 -10.74 5.71
N ASN A 61 12.29 -10.79 6.33
CA ASN A 61 12.74 -9.81 7.34
C ASN A 61 13.76 -8.80 6.77
N LYS A 62 13.95 -8.80 5.44
CA LYS A 62 14.93 -7.98 4.72
C LYS A 62 14.60 -6.49 4.76
N TYR A 63 13.32 -6.17 4.90
CA TYR A 63 12.83 -4.79 4.85
C TYR A 63 12.34 -4.31 6.21
N TYR A 64 12.35 -3.00 6.39
CA TYR A 64 11.86 -2.28 7.55
C TYR A 64 10.77 -1.29 7.12
N PRO A 65 9.48 -1.67 7.24
CA PRO A 65 8.37 -0.80 6.84
C PRO A 65 8.27 0.46 7.71
N ILE A 66 8.05 1.60 7.08
CA ILE A 66 7.86 2.90 7.71
C ILE A 66 6.53 3.46 7.18
N TYR A 67 5.53 3.47 8.04
CA TYR A 67 4.20 4.00 7.74
C TYR A 67 4.11 5.49 8.06
N GLY A 68 3.34 6.23 7.25
CA GLY A 68 3.19 7.67 7.38
C GLY A 68 2.21 8.27 6.37
N SER A 69 2.45 9.53 5.99
CA SER A 69 1.67 10.30 5.02
C SER A 69 2.58 11.05 4.04
N SER A 70 2.38 12.36 3.85
CA SER A 70 3.14 13.18 2.90
C SER A 70 4.61 13.37 3.29
N GLU A 71 4.96 13.25 4.56
CA GLU A 71 6.33 13.40 5.06
C GLU A 71 7.30 12.38 4.45
N LEU A 72 6.81 11.19 4.09
CA LEU A 72 7.65 10.15 3.49
C LEU A 72 8.08 10.47 2.06
N GLY A 73 7.32 11.30 1.35
CA GLY A 73 7.59 11.71 -0.03
C GLY A 73 8.28 13.07 -0.16
N LYS A 74 8.70 13.68 0.96
CA LYS A 74 9.42 14.97 0.91
C LYS A 74 10.83 14.80 0.36
N ASP A 75 11.24 15.77 -0.45
CA ASP A 75 12.58 15.93 -1.00
C ASP A 75 13.60 16.29 0.10
N ASP A 76 13.86 15.35 1.00
CA ASP A 76 14.73 15.52 2.13
C ASP A 76 15.92 14.54 2.02
N PRO A 77 17.17 15.03 1.95
CA PRO A 77 18.35 14.16 1.92
C PRO A 77 18.52 13.33 3.19
N PHE A 78 17.79 13.64 4.27
CA PHE A 78 17.73 12.90 5.53
C PHE A 78 16.49 12.01 5.64
N ASN A 79 15.70 11.87 4.58
CA ASN A 79 14.59 10.91 4.52
C ASN A 79 15.07 9.51 4.97
N PRO A 80 14.31 8.78 5.80
CA PRO A 80 14.76 7.52 6.37
C PRO A 80 15.13 6.47 5.33
N ALA A 81 14.52 6.48 4.14
CA ALA A 81 14.89 5.55 3.07
C ALA A 81 16.25 5.85 2.42
N ILE A 82 16.76 7.06 2.59
CA ILE A 82 18.07 7.50 2.09
C ILE A 82 19.09 7.35 3.21
N ALA A 83 18.81 7.96 4.36
CA ALA A 83 19.69 7.97 5.54
C ALA A 83 19.98 6.54 6.03
N LEU A 84 18.94 5.74 6.36
CA LEU A 84 19.15 4.41 6.94
C LEU A 84 19.76 3.43 5.94
N ASN A 85 19.42 3.56 4.66
CA ASN A 85 19.94 2.67 3.62
C ASN A 85 21.45 2.86 3.40
N LYS A 86 22.01 4.04 3.71
CA LYS A 86 23.44 4.32 3.55
C LYS A 86 24.30 3.93 4.76
N HIS A 87 23.72 3.84 5.96
CA HIS A 87 24.41 3.42 7.19
C HIS A 87 24.45 1.89 7.40
N ASN A 88 24.43 1.09 6.33
CA ASN A 88 24.44 -0.38 6.41
C ASN A 88 23.41 -0.94 7.41
N ALA A 89 22.21 -0.33 7.48
CA ALA A 89 21.16 -0.89 8.30
C ALA A 89 20.89 -2.34 7.88
N ASN A 90 20.85 -3.26 8.84
CA ASN A 90 20.60 -4.69 8.61
C ASN A 90 19.29 -4.96 7.85
N LYS A 91 18.42 -3.95 7.73
CA LYS A 91 17.16 -3.98 6.97
C LYS A 91 17.04 -2.74 6.11
N LYS A 92 16.54 -2.90 4.90
CA LYS A 92 16.27 -1.80 3.98
C LYS A 92 14.94 -1.14 4.32
N ALA A 93 14.93 0.17 4.52
CA ALA A 93 13.70 0.91 4.74
C ALA A 93 12.75 0.77 3.55
N PHE A 94 11.46 0.60 3.83
CA PHE A 94 10.38 0.52 2.85
C PHE A 94 9.30 1.51 3.27
N LEU A 95 9.02 2.50 2.43
CA LEU A 95 8.12 3.60 2.75
C LEU A 95 6.68 3.24 2.35
N LEU A 96 5.75 3.46 3.27
CA LEU A 96 4.31 3.20 3.09
C LEU A 96 3.53 4.42 3.57
N GLY A 97 3.20 5.31 2.64
CA GLY A 97 2.41 6.49 2.96
C GLY A 97 2.50 7.55 1.88
N ALA A 98 1.40 8.27 1.72
CA ALA A 98 1.33 9.43 0.86
C ALA A 98 0.34 10.44 1.46
N GLY A 99 0.39 11.69 1.02
CA GLY A 99 -0.50 12.74 1.53
C GLY A 99 -1.98 12.30 1.53
N GLY A 100 -2.63 12.45 2.68
CA GLY A 100 -4.01 11.99 2.91
C GLY A 100 -4.13 10.56 3.47
N SER A 101 -3.02 9.82 3.56
CA SER A 101 -2.96 8.55 4.30
C SER A 101 -2.90 8.87 5.80
N THR A 102 -4.04 8.86 6.47
CA THR A 102 -4.13 9.11 7.92
C THR A 102 -4.27 7.79 8.69
N ASP A 103 -4.68 7.88 9.95
CA ASP A 103 -5.01 6.78 10.85
C ASP A 103 -5.79 5.63 10.19
N LEU A 104 -6.98 5.86 9.62
CA LEU A 104 -7.83 4.78 9.12
C LEU A 104 -7.29 4.13 7.85
N ILE A 105 -6.69 4.91 6.95
CA ILE A 105 -6.06 4.39 5.72
C ILE A 105 -4.92 3.45 6.09
N ASN A 106 -3.97 3.95 6.89
CA ASN A 106 -2.83 3.16 7.35
C ASN A 106 -3.29 1.96 8.20
N ALA A 107 -4.36 2.11 8.99
CA ALA A 107 -4.91 1.01 9.77
C ALA A 107 -5.53 -0.10 8.91
N VAL A 108 -6.21 0.22 7.81
CA VAL A 108 -6.72 -0.78 6.85
C VAL A 108 -5.57 -1.45 6.11
N GLU A 109 -4.56 -0.68 5.70
CA GLU A 109 -3.36 -1.20 5.04
C GLU A 109 -2.63 -2.21 5.94
N LEU A 110 -2.35 -1.85 7.19
CA LEU A 110 -1.77 -2.78 8.18
C LEU A 110 -2.68 -3.97 8.48
N ALA A 111 -3.98 -3.74 8.61
CA ALA A 111 -4.95 -4.80 8.92
C ALA A 111 -5.06 -5.81 7.77
N SER A 112 -4.81 -5.41 6.52
CA SER A 112 -4.69 -6.34 5.39
C SER A 112 -3.51 -7.31 5.53
N GLN A 113 -2.53 -7.01 6.39
CA GLN A 113 -1.33 -7.81 6.61
C GLN A 113 -1.32 -8.52 7.98
N TYR A 114 -2.40 -8.42 8.76
CA TYR A 114 -2.48 -8.78 10.19
C TYR A 114 -1.78 -10.11 10.54
N ASP A 115 -2.10 -11.18 9.81
CA ASP A 115 -1.57 -12.52 10.08
C ASP A 115 -0.04 -12.63 9.87
N LYS A 116 0.52 -11.76 9.02
CA LYS A 116 1.95 -11.73 8.66
C LYS A 116 2.76 -10.76 9.54
N LEU A 117 2.11 -9.92 10.35
CA LEU A 117 2.78 -8.91 11.18
C LEU A 117 3.44 -9.48 12.44
N LYS A 118 3.10 -10.69 12.87
CA LYS A 118 3.63 -11.27 14.12
C LYS A 118 5.17 -11.34 14.09
N GLY A 119 5.81 -10.68 15.05
CA GLY A 119 7.28 -10.63 15.17
C GLY A 119 7.98 -9.69 14.18
N LYS A 120 7.24 -8.95 13.35
CA LYS A 120 7.78 -7.92 12.47
C LYS A 120 8.00 -6.63 13.26
N LYS A 121 9.02 -5.86 12.86
CA LYS A 121 9.26 -4.51 13.37
C LYS A 121 8.94 -3.52 12.26
N LEU A 122 8.26 -2.44 12.62
CA LEU A 122 7.89 -1.34 11.74
C LEU A 122 7.95 -0.03 12.51
N THR A 123 8.06 1.08 11.78
CA THR A 123 7.81 2.42 12.30
C THR A 123 6.46 2.91 11.82
N PHE A 124 5.75 3.65 12.68
CA PHE A 124 4.51 4.32 12.31
C PHE A 124 4.60 5.78 12.75
N ILE A 125 4.64 6.70 11.80
CA ILE A 125 4.65 8.14 12.06
C ILE A 125 3.20 8.56 12.32
N ILE A 126 2.90 8.96 13.54
CA ILE A 126 1.57 9.49 13.91
C ILE A 126 1.65 11.00 13.87
N SER A 127 0.86 11.61 12.99
CA SER A 127 0.86 13.06 12.88
C SER A 127 -0.34 13.68 13.62
N PRO A 128 -0.13 14.66 14.53
CA PRO A 128 -1.22 15.25 15.31
C PRO A 128 -2.34 15.83 14.45
N GLN A 129 -2.03 16.37 13.27
CA GLN A 129 -3.04 16.96 12.37
C GLN A 129 -4.05 15.95 11.79
N TRP A 130 -3.86 14.64 11.99
CA TRP A 130 -4.86 13.64 11.61
C TRP A 130 -6.05 13.62 12.57
N PHE A 131 -5.85 14.05 13.82
CA PHE A 131 -6.81 13.96 14.92
C PHE A 131 -7.65 15.24 15.03
N THR A 132 -8.32 15.59 13.93
CA THR A 132 -9.30 16.67 13.92
C THR A 132 -10.64 16.19 14.48
N ASN A 133 -11.56 17.11 14.77
CA ASN A 133 -12.92 16.77 15.22
C ASN A 133 -13.72 15.94 14.21
N HIS A 134 -13.29 15.90 12.94
CA HIS A 134 -13.94 15.14 11.86
C HIS A 134 -13.11 13.93 11.38
N GLY A 135 -11.84 13.84 11.78
CA GLY A 135 -10.91 12.79 11.36
C GLY A 135 -10.67 12.76 9.84
N LEU A 136 -10.49 11.55 9.30
CA LEU A 136 -10.32 11.33 7.85
C LEU A 136 -11.48 11.92 7.04
N THR A 137 -11.16 12.75 6.05
CA THR A 137 -12.14 13.35 5.13
C THR A 137 -12.62 12.37 4.07
N ASN A 138 -13.82 12.57 3.53
CA ASN A 138 -14.34 11.77 2.41
C ASN A 138 -13.42 11.84 1.19
N GLN A 139 -12.86 13.01 0.87
CA GLN A 139 -11.92 13.17 -0.24
C GLN A 139 -10.67 12.30 -0.07
N ASN A 140 -10.06 12.30 1.12
CA ASN A 140 -8.88 11.48 1.39
C ASN A 140 -9.23 9.98 1.42
N PHE A 141 -10.41 9.63 1.93
CA PHE A 141 -10.93 8.26 1.86
C PHE A 141 -11.05 7.80 0.41
N ASP A 142 -11.74 8.56 -0.44
CA ASP A 142 -11.95 8.23 -1.85
C ASP A 142 -10.62 8.16 -2.62
N ALA A 143 -9.69 9.06 -2.28
CA ALA A 143 -8.39 9.12 -2.92
C ALA A 143 -7.45 7.99 -2.50
N ARG A 144 -7.57 7.41 -1.30
CA ARG A 144 -6.55 6.50 -0.75
C ARG A 144 -7.06 5.11 -0.37
N MET A 145 -8.32 4.94 -0.02
CA MET A 145 -8.83 3.67 0.50
C MET A 145 -8.85 2.59 -0.59
N SER A 146 -8.42 1.38 -0.24
CA SER A 146 -8.36 0.25 -1.18
C SER A 146 -9.41 -0.82 -0.87
N GLN A 147 -10.28 -1.12 -1.84
CA GLN A 147 -11.24 -2.22 -1.73
C GLN A 147 -10.56 -3.58 -1.60
N THR A 148 -9.39 -3.79 -2.22
CA THR A 148 -8.65 -5.07 -2.13
C THR A 148 -8.05 -5.25 -0.75
N GLN A 149 -7.49 -4.20 -0.15
CA GLN A 149 -6.99 -4.25 1.23
C GLN A 149 -8.11 -4.45 2.25
N ILE A 150 -9.28 -3.80 2.06
CA ILE A 150 -10.46 -4.08 2.91
C ILE A 150 -10.89 -5.54 2.78
N ASN A 151 -10.96 -6.08 1.55
CA ASN A 151 -11.29 -7.49 1.33
C ASN A 151 -10.31 -8.41 2.06
N GLN A 152 -9.01 -8.18 1.88
CA GLN A 152 -7.95 -8.95 2.49
C GLN A 152 -7.94 -8.85 4.03
N MET A 153 -8.28 -7.69 4.59
CA MET A 153 -8.48 -7.51 6.04
C MET A 153 -9.60 -8.42 6.57
N PHE A 154 -10.74 -8.51 5.88
CA PHE A 154 -11.83 -9.41 6.29
C PHE A 154 -11.46 -10.90 6.13
N GLN A 155 -10.50 -11.22 5.25
CA GLN A 155 -9.98 -12.58 5.05
C GLN A 155 -8.89 -12.99 6.06
N GLN A 156 -8.33 -12.07 6.85
CA GLN A 156 -7.32 -12.40 7.87
C GLN A 156 -7.87 -13.40 8.89
N LYS A 157 -7.21 -14.54 9.06
CA LYS A 157 -7.72 -15.68 9.85
C LYS A 157 -7.65 -15.41 11.35
N ASN A 158 -6.57 -14.78 11.83
CA ASN A 158 -6.35 -14.56 13.26
C ASN A 158 -6.87 -13.21 13.75
N MET A 159 -7.33 -12.34 12.85
CA MET A 159 -7.94 -11.08 13.25
C MET A 159 -9.30 -11.33 13.90
N SER A 160 -9.48 -10.82 15.12
CA SER A 160 -10.70 -11.03 15.89
C SER A 160 -11.94 -10.50 15.18
N THR A 161 -13.06 -11.19 15.37
CA THR A 161 -14.37 -10.77 14.86
C THR A 161 -14.72 -9.36 15.35
N GLU A 162 -14.38 -9.02 16.59
CA GLU A 162 -14.65 -7.70 17.15
C GLU A 162 -13.88 -6.60 16.41
N LEU A 163 -12.61 -6.83 16.09
CA LEU A 163 -11.82 -5.86 15.37
C LEU A 163 -12.37 -5.65 13.96
N LYS A 164 -12.68 -6.73 13.24
CA LYS A 164 -13.34 -6.66 11.92
C LYS A 164 -14.69 -5.92 11.98
N ARG A 165 -15.47 -6.13 13.05
CA ARG A 165 -16.74 -5.43 13.29
C ARG A 165 -16.53 -3.93 13.47
N ARG A 166 -15.52 -3.51 14.24
CA ARG A 166 -15.16 -2.09 14.41
C ARG A 166 -14.75 -1.45 13.08
N TYR A 167 -13.95 -2.15 12.27
CA TYR A 167 -13.64 -1.66 10.92
C TYR A 167 -14.90 -1.52 10.06
N ALA A 168 -15.79 -2.52 10.05
CA ALA A 168 -17.04 -2.44 9.29
C ALA A 168 -17.89 -1.21 9.68
N GLN A 169 -18.06 -0.97 10.98
CA GLN A 169 -18.79 0.19 11.50
C GLN A 169 -18.15 1.52 11.12
N ARG A 170 -16.82 1.61 11.17
CA ARG A 170 -16.10 2.84 10.80
C ARG A 170 -16.16 3.09 9.29
N LEU A 171 -15.96 2.05 8.49
CA LEU A 171 -16.02 2.11 7.02
C LEU A 171 -17.41 2.53 6.51
N LEU A 172 -18.48 2.12 7.19
CA LEU A 172 -19.86 2.52 6.86
C LEU A 172 -20.13 4.03 6.94
N GLN A 173 -19.29 4.79 7.65
CA GLN A 173 -19.43 6.24 7.75
C GLN A 173 -19.04 6.97 6.46
N PHE A 174 -18.41 6.29 5.50
CA PHE A 174 -17.97 6.90 4.25
C PHE A 174 -18.97 6.64 3.11
N PRO A 175 -19.39 7.68 2.38
CA PRO A 175 -20.46 7.57 1.40
C PRO A 175 -20.11 6.69 0.20
N HIS A 176 -18.84 6.64 -0.21
CA HIS A 176 -18.40 5.87 -1.38
C HIS A 176 -17.72 4.55 -1.03
N VAL A 177 -17.84 4.06 0.21
CA VAL A 177 -17.30 2.75 0.56
C VAL A 177 -17.95 1.66 -0.29
N HIS A 178 -17.13 0.76 -0.84
CA HIS A 178 -17.62 -0.37 -1.62
C HIS A 178 -18.40 -1.35 -0.73
N ASN A 179 -19.38 -2.05 -1.31
CA ASN A 179 -20.17 -3.10 -0.67
C ASN A 179 -20.70 -2.75 0.75
N LYS A 180 -21.49 -1.68 0.84
CA LYS A 180 -22.14 -1.25 2.10
C LYS A 180 -23.00 -2.34 2.73
N GLU A 181 -23.66 -3.18 1.94
CA GLU A 181 -24.53 -4.23 2.45
C GLU A 181 -23.74 -5.32 3.20
N TYR A 182 -22.58 -5.73 2.66
CA TYR A 182 -21.66 -6.60 3.40
C TYR A 182 -21.24 -5.95 4.73
N LEU A 183 -20.82 -4.68 4.70
CA LEU A 183 -20.37 -4.00 5.92
C LEU A 183 -21.50 -3.86 6.94
N LYS A 184 -22.75 -3.58 6.53
CA LYS A 184 -23.92 -3.55 7.42
C LYS A 184 -24.19 -4.92 8.02
N SER A 185 -24.18 -5.97 7.20
CA SER A 185 -24.35 -7.35 7.63
C SER A 185 -23.30 -7.74 8.66
N TYR A 186 -22.02 -7.49 8.35
CA TYR A 186 -20.90 -7.80 9.23
C TYR A 186 -20.94 -6.96 10.52
N ALA A 187 -21.31 -5.68 10.45
CA ALA A 187 -21.42 -4.82 11.63
C ALA A 187 -22.52 -5.30 12.60
N LYS A 188 -23.60 -5.88 12.07
CA LYS A 188 -24.74 -6.38 12.84
C LYS A 188 -24.51 -7.79 13.37
N ASN A 189 -24.27 -8.75 12.47
CA ASN A 189 -24.19 -10.18 12.78
C ASN A 189 -22.98 -10.86 12.09
N PRO A 190 -21.73 -10.62 12.54
CA PRO A 190 -20.53 -11.15 11.88
C PRO A 190 -20.52 -12.68 11.65
N LYS A 191 -21.17 -13.46 12.53
CA LYS A 191 -21.22 -14.93 12.44
C LYS A 191 -22.15 -15.43 11.32
N GLU A 192 -23.12 -14.61 10.90
CA GLU A 192 -24.12 -14.96 9.89
C GLU A 192 -23.76 -14.40 8.50
N THR A 193 -22.81 -13.47 8.43
CA THR A 193 -22.30 -12.93 7.17
C THR A 193 -21.50 -14.00 6.43
N LYS A 194 -22.12 -14.67 5.45
CA LYS A 194 -21.51 -15.73 4.63
C LYS A 194 -20.91 -15.23 3.32
N ASP A 195 -21.32 -14.05 2.86
CA ASP A 195 -20.79 -13.45 1.64
C ASP A 195 -19.35 -12.98 1.83
N SER A 196 -18.69 -12.58 0.73
CA SER A 196 -17.38 -11.92 0.77
C SER A 196 -17.52 -10.43 0.43
N TYR A 197 -16.60 -9.61 0.95
CA TYR A 197 -16.61 -8.17 0.66
C TYR A 197 -16.42 -7.88 -0.84
N ILE A 198 -15.55 -8.65 -1.50
CA ILE A 198 -15.42 -8.73 -2.95
C ILE A 198 -15.66 -10.18 -3.39
N SER A 199 -16.41 -10.39 -4.48
CA SER A 199 -16.60 -11.74 -5.02
C SER A 199 -15.28 -12.37 -5.47
N GLY A 200 -15.12 -13.68 -5.30
CA GLY A 200 -13.88 -14.38 -5.68
C GLY A 200 -13.49 -14.16 -7.16
N PHE A 201 -14.48 -14.05 -8.07
CA PHE A 201 -14.21 -13.71 -9.47
C PHE A 201 -13.60 -12.31 -9.63
N LYS A 202 -14.18 -11.29 -8.97
CA LYS A 202 -13.69 -9.91 -9.05
C LYS A 202 -12.31 -9.79 -8.40
N GLU A 203 -12.12 -10.42 -7.24
CA GLU A 203 -10.82 -10.49 -6.57
C GLU A 203 -9.77 -11.13 -7.48
N ASN A 204 -10.09 -12.26 -8.13
CA ASN A 204 -9.21 -12.91 -9.10
C ASN A 204 -8.80 -11.97 -10.25
N GLN A 205 -9.71 -11.15 -10.78
CA GLN A 205 -9.37 -10.18 -11.81
C GLN A 205 -8.48 -9.05 -11.26
N LEU A 206 -8.78 -8.52 -10.07
CA LEU A 206 -8.01 -7.44 -9.45
C LEU A 206 -6.56 -7.87 -9.18
N ILE A 207 -6.35 -9.08 -8.65
CA ILE A 207 -5.01 -9.63 -8.39
C ILE A 207 -4.23 -9.82 -9.70
N LYS A 208 -4.87 -10.30 -10.78
CA LYS A 208 -4.21 -10.40 -12.09
C LYS A 208 -3.78 -9.04 -12.62
N ILE A 209 -4.66 -8.05 -12.54
CA ILE A 209 -4.37 -6.69 -12.99
C ILE A 209 -3.21 -6.11 -12.17
N GLU A 210 -3.22 -6.28 -10.84
CA GLU A 210 -2.14 -5.83 -9.96
C GLU A 210 -0.80 -6.50 -10.32
N ALA A 211 -0.81 -7.82 -10.50
CA ALA A 211 0.39 -8.58 -10.87
C ALA A 211 0.95 -8.15 -12.23
N ILE A 212 0.12 -7.97 -13.24
CA ILE A 212 0.55 -7.52 -14.58
C ILE A 212 1.09 -6.09 -14.52
N LYS A 213 0.42 -5.19 -13.78
CA LYS A 213 0.90 -3.81 -13.59
C LYS A 213 2.29 -3.76 -12.96
N SER A 214 2.67 -4.76 -12.15
CA SER A 214 4.00 -4.80 -11.52
C SER A 214 5.17 -4.95 -12.49
N LEU A 215 4.89 -5.39 -13.73
CA LEU A 215 5.89 -5.42 -14.79
C LEU A 215 6.17 -4.03 -15.39
N PHE A 216 5.20 -3.12 -15.26
CA PHE A 216 5.24 -1.80 -15.86
C PHE A 216 5.34 -0.77 -14.74
N ALA A 217 6.52 -0.69 -14.11
CA ALA A 217 6.84 0.37 -13.16
C ALA A 217 6.93 1.71 -13.92
N MET A 218 5.76 2.32 -14.16
CA MET A 218 5.62 3.55 -14.94
C MET A 218 5.94 4.80 -14.11
N ASP A 219 5.69 4.73 -12.81
CA ASP A 219 5.88 5.86 -11.90
C ASP A 219 7.23 5.76 -11.19
N LYS A 220 8.03 6.80 -11.37
CA LYS A 220 9.32 6.98 -10.68
C LYS A 220 9.11 7.31 -9.21
N SER A 221 10.05 6.88 -8.38
CA SER A 221 10.05 7.24 -6.95
C SER A 221 10.15 8.76 -6.80
N PRO A 222 9.35 9.39 -5.91
CA PRO A 222 9.50 10.82 -5.60
C PRO A 222 10.86 11.14 -4.97
N LEU A 223 11.63 10.12 -4.57
CA LEU A 223 12.95 10.30 -3.97
C LEU A 223 14.10 9.94 -4.94
N GLU A 224 13.80 9.62 -6.21
CA GLU A 224 14.82 9.17 -7.18
C GLU A 224 15.91 10.24 -7.42
N HIS A 225 15.54 11.52 -7.41
CA HIS A 225 16.46 12.64 -7.58
C HIS A 225 17.17 13.07 -6.30
N VAL A 226 16.73 12.59 -5.14
CA VAL A 226 17.25 13.02 -3.84
C VAL A 226 18.54 12.28 -3.53
N LYS A 227 19.64 13.03 -3.36
CA LYS A 227 20.95 12.48 -3.01
C LYS A 227 21.22 12.62 -1.51
N PRO A 228 21.97 11.70 -0.90
CA PRO A 228 22.42 11.86 0.49
C PRO A 228 23.20 13.16 0.68
N ALA A 229 22.95 13.86 1.78
CA ALA A 229 23.66 15.10 2.12
C ALA A 229 25.06 14.86 2.71
N THR A 230 25.34 13.64 3.17
CA THR A 230 26.60 13.23 3.80
C THR A 230 27.15 11.97 3.13
N LYS A 231 28.40 11.60 3.49
CA LYS A 231 29.00 10.34 3.06
C LYS A 231 28.28 9.15 3.71
N PRO A 232 28.35 7.93 3.13
CA PRO A 232 27.67 6.76 3.67
C PRO A 232 28.07 6.38 5.10
N ASP A 233 29.29 6.70 5.51
CA ASP A 233 29.89 6.41 6.81
C ASP A 233 29.84 7.58 7.79
N ALA A 234 29.16 8.68 7.44
CA ALA A 234 29.03 9.84 8.31
C ALA A 234 28.41 9.48 9.66
N SER A 235 28.87 10.12 10.73
CA SER A 235 28.26 9.96 12.06
C SER A 235 26.90 10.66 12.15
N TRP A 236 26.07 10.27 13.11
CA TRP A 236 24.83 10.99 13.41
C TRP A 236 25.07 12.47 13.73
N ASP A 237 26.19 12.81 14.37
CA ASP A 237 26.55 14.19 14.67
C ASP A 237 26.92 14.97 13.40
N GLU A 238 27.64 14.35 12.46
CA GLU A 238 27.94 14.96 11.16
C GLU A 238 26.65 15.21 10.36
N MET A 239 25.75 14.23 10.31
CA MET A 239 24.45 14.38 9.66
C MET A 239 23.64 15.50 10.29
N LYS A 240 23.62 15.57 11.63
CA LYS A 240 22.93 16.63 12.38
C LYS A 240 23.51 18.01 12.06
N GLN A 241 24.83 18.17 12.08
CA GLN A 241 25.47 19.43 11.71
C GLN A 241 25.15 19.84 10.27
N LYS A 242 25.16 18.88 9.34
CA LYS A 242 24.79 19.12 7.96
C LYS A 242 23.32 19.53 7.82
N ALA A 243 22.42 18.87 8.55
CA ALA A 243 20.99 19.21 8.57
C ALA A 243 20.75 20.61 9.11
N VAL A 244 21.44 21.02 10.19
CA VAL A 244 21.39 22.39 10.73
C VAL A 244 21.83 23.41 9.67
N GLY A 245 22.92 23.14 8.96
CA GLY A 245 23.42 24.01 7.90
C GLY A 245 22.42 24.17 6.75
N ILE A 246 21.84 23.06 6.27
CA ILE A 246 20.82 23.06 5.21
C ILE A 246 19.56 23.80 5.68
N GLY A 247 19.09 23.53 6.90
CA GLY A 247 17.93 24.20 7.49
C GLY A 247 18.13 25.72 7.54
N LYS A 248 19.25 26.19 8.12
CA LYS A 248 19.56 27.62 8.21
C LYS A 248 19.58 28.32 6.85
N ALA A 249 20.11 27.66 5.82
CA ALA A 249 20.14 28.22 4.46
C ALA A 249 18.77 28.18 3.75
N GLY A 250 17.94 27.19 4.07
CA GLY A 250 16.63 26.97 3.44
C GLY A 250 15.47 27.74 4.08
N THR A 251 15.66 28.34 5.25
CA THR A 251 14.60 29.04 6.02
C THR A 251 14.95 30.52 6.25
N THR A 252 15.26 31.26 5.19
CA THR A 252 15.67 32.68 5.29
C THR A 252 14.55 33.68 4.97
N SER A 253 13.38 33.20 4.57
CA SER A 253 12.28 34.04 4.04
C SER A 253 11.06 34.16 4.96
N ASN A 254 11.06 33.52 6.14
CA ASN A 254 10.06 33.64 7.20
C ASN A 254 10.69 33.36 8.57
#